data_AF-A0A943QZ95-F1
#
_entry.id   AF-A0A943QZ95-F1
#
_cell.length_a   1.000
_cell.length_b   1.000
_cell.length_c   1.000
_cell.angle_alpha   90.00
_cell.angle_beta   90.00
_cell.angle_gamma   90.00
#
_symmetry.space_group_name_H-M   'P 1'
#
loop_
_entity.id
_entity.type
_entity.pdbx_description
1 polymer ?
#
loop_
_entity_poly.entity_id
_entity_poly.type
_entity_poly.pdbx_seq_one_letter_code
_entity_poly.pdbx_strand_id
1 'polypeptide(L)'
;TRTKWGQNAPFNAYCPAINGQKCVTGCTAVAAAQILCANKYEYGLGPDKIGSYRIDWPSVFKAIEDPTLLSEKTTPPTPEALAVAYLIRGCGREAGMTISDYGIVESSAPSSGIVFIGYYGYTFAKKINFTAERAYHMVVTCGYPTIVKADGKKVKEDGKGHHAWVIDGWLVRTRNMYANFIDGSQRFVGTQTQTLVHCNFGWNGTADGYYFPGQFNTFIGPSAREPDDPTLRGGTNYNNNIDILMYNDILPL
;
A
#
# COMPACT_ATOMS: atom_id res chain seq x y z
N THR A 1 -7.70 -3.80 -1.23
CA THR A 1 -7.16 -4.34 -2.49
C THR A 1 -6.96 -5.83 -2.30
N ARG A 2 -6.95 -6.61 -3.39
CA ARG A 2 -6.65 -8.05 -3.32
C ARG A 2 -5.16 -8.37 -3.49
N THR A 3 -4.35 -7.36 -3.73
CA THR A 3 -2.93 -7.50 -4.04
C THR A 3 -2.11 -7.62 -2.75
N LYS A 4 -1.13 -8.52 -2.73
CA LYS A 4 -0.09 -8.61 -1.69
C LYS A 4 1.29 -8.49 -2.34
N TRP A 5 1.54 -7.35 -2.97
CA TRP A 5 2.76 -7.14 -3.75
C TRP A 5 3.92 -6.63 -2.89
N GLY A 6 5.13 -6.87 -3.36
CA GLY A 6 6.38 -6.54 -2.66
C GLY A 6 7.31 -5.65 -3.47
N GLN A 7 8.47 -5.36 -2.88
CA GLN A 7 9.51 -4.55 -3.52
C GLN A 7 10.71 -5.35 -4.04
N ASN A 8 10.84 -6.61 -3.65
CA ASN A 8 11.90 -7.52 -4.07
C ASN A 8 11.46 -8.35 -5.27
N ALA A 9 12.14 -9.47 -5.52
CA ALA A 9 11.69 -10.44 -6.50
C ALA A 9 10.23 -10.87 -6.18
N PRO A 10 9.47 -11.34 -7.18
CA PRO A 10 9.73 -11.15 -8.61
C PRO A 10 9.42 -9.72 -9.10
N PHE A 11 8.84 -8.87 -8.25
CA PHE A 11 8.36 -7.52 -8.59
C PHE A 11 9.44 -6.57 -9.12
N ASN A 12 10.70 -6.79 -8.72
CA ASN A 12 11.85 -5.99 -9.17
C ASN A 12 12.57 -6.54 -10.41
N ALA A 13 11.97 -7.46 -11.17
CA ALA A 13 12.59 -8.06 -12.35
C ALA A 13 13.13 -7.02 -13.35
N TYR A 14 12.41 -5.91 -13.53
CA TYR A 14 12.78 -4.81 -14.43
C TYR A 14 13.56 -3.65 -13.76
N CYS A 15 13.91 -3.79 -12.49
CA CYS A 15 14.79 -2.84 -11.82
C CYS A 15 16.24 -3.01 -12.29
N PRO A 16 17.07 -1.96 -12.20
CA PRO A 16 18.50 -2.09 -12.44
C PRO A 16 19.15 -3.02 -11.41
N ALA A 17 20.38 -3.45 -11.72
CA ALA A 17 21.22 -4.17 -10.79
C ALA A 17 22.48 -3.35 -10.49
N ILE A 18 22.89 -3.30 -9.24
CA ILE A 18 24.15 -2.72 -8.78
C ILE A 18 25.03 -3.90 -8.37
N ASN A 19 26.20 -4.04 -9.02
CA ASN A 19 27.13 -5.15 -8.78
C ASN A 19 26.49 -6.55 -8.85
N GLY A 20 25.56 -6.75 -9.79
CA GLY A 20 24.85 -8.02 -9.98
C GLY A 20 23.66 -8.25 -9.04
N GLN A 21 23.46 -7.42 -8.02
CA GLN A 21 22.31 -7.49 -7.14
C GLN A 21 21.19 -6.58 -7.64
N LYS A 22 19.97 -7.11 -7.77
CA LYS A 22 18.80 -6.33 -8.21
C LYS A 22 18.41 -5.30 -7.15
N CYS A 23 18.18 -4.06 -7.59
CA CYS A 23 17.60 -3.02 -6.74
C CYS A 23 16.15 -3.34 -6.40
N VAL A 24 15.64 -2.78 -5.29
CA VAL A 24 14.21 -2.84 -4.96
C VAL A 24 13.40 -1.94 -5.90
N THR A 25 12.09 -2.18 -6.01
CA THR A 25 11.20 -1.37 -6.88
C THR A 25 10.95 0.04 -6.34
N GLY A 26 10.87 0.19 -5.02
CA GLY A 26 10.46 1.41 -4.35
C GLY A 26 8.97 1.40 -3.95
N CYS A 27 8.70 1.81 -2.72
CA CYS A 27 7.37 1.75 -2.11
C CYS A 27 6.31 2.57 -2.86
N THR A 28 6.70 3.73 -3.40
CA THR A 28 5.81 4.60 -4.20
C THR A 28 5.34 3.90 -5.47
N ALA A 29 6.24 3.20 -6.17
CA ALA A 29 5.92 2.47 -7.39
C ALA A 29 4.96 1.30 -7.10
N VAL A 30 5.20 0.55 -6.03
CA VAL A 30 4.32 -0.57 -5.61
C VAL A 30 2.94 -0.05 -5.20
N ALA A 31 2.87 0.98 -4.36
CA ALA A 31 1.58 1.53 -3.90
C ALA A 31 0.73 2.06 -5.07
N ALA A 32 1.35 2.76 -6.02
CA ALA A 32 0.65 3.24 -7.22
C ALA A 32 0.16 2.07 -8.08
N ALA A 33 1.01 1.08 -8.35
CA ALA A 33 0.64 -0.10 -9.12
C ALA A 33 -0.54 -0.86 -8.48
N GLN A 34 -0.55 -1.00 -7.15
CA GLN A 34 -1.64 -1.66 -6.43
C GLN A 34 -2.98 -0.92 -6.56
N ILE A 35 -3.00 0.42 -6.56
CA ILE A 35 -4.24 1.20 -6.75
C ILE A 35 -4.74 1.14 -8.18
N LEU A 36 -3.84 1.30 -9.17
CA LEU A 36 -4.22 1.18 -10.59
C LEU A 36 -4.82 -0.20 -10.86
N CYS A 37 -4.19 -1.23 -10.33
CA CYS A 37 -4.65 -2.61 -10.43
C CYS A 37 -6.01 -2.82 -9.75
N ALA A 38 -6.17 -2.36 -8.50
CA ALA A 38 -7.43 -2.52 -7.77
C ALA A 38 -8.61 -1.85 -8.49
N ASN A 39 -8.43 -0.63 -9.00
CA ASN A 39 -9.49 0.08 -9.69
C ASN A 39 -9.79 -0.53 -11.08
N LYS A 40 -8.77 -1.01 -11.80
CA LYS A 40 -8.98 -1.69 -13.08
C LYS A 40 -9.69 -3.03 -12.88
N TYR A 41 -9.33 -3.78 -11.84
CA TYR A 41 -9.93 -5.08 -11.55
C TYR A 41 -11.38 -4.94 -11.07
N GLU A 42 -11.66 -4.01 -10.14
CA GLU A 42 -12.99 -3.86 -9.55
C GLU A 42 -13.97 -3.13 -10.48
N TYR A 43 -13.50 -2.07 -11.16
CA TYR A 43 -14.38 -1.14 -11.89
C TYR A 43 -14.13 -1.12 -13.40
N GLY A 44 -13.10 -1.80 -13.90
CA GLY A 44 -12.67 -1.66 -15.30
C GLY A 44 -12.02 -0.31 -15.61
N LEU A 45 -11.77 0.53 -14.60
CA LEU A 45 -11.30 1.90 -14.74
C LEU A 45 -9.80 2.00 -14.53
N GLY A 46 -9.14 2.81 -15.37
CA GLY A 46 -7.70 3.01 -15.32
C GLY A 46 -7.04 2.73 -16.67
N PRO A 47 -5.77 3.15 -16.81
CA PRO A 47 -5.12 3.20 -18.10
C PRO A 47 -4.76 1.81 -18.66
N ASP A 48 -4.70 1.67 -19.98
CA ASP A 48 -4.12 0.50 -20.64
C ASP A 48 -2.59 0.61 -20.84
N LYS A 49 -2.05 1.80 -20.61
CA LYS A 49 -0.61 2.09 -20.66
C LYS A 49 -0.21 3.15 -19.65
N ILE A 50 0.99 3.04 -19.10
CA ILE A 50 1.62 4.04 -18.24
C ILE A 50 2.90 4.47 -18.94
N GLY A 51 2.99 5.72 -19.39
CA GLY A 51 4.06 6.19 -20.28
C GLY A 51 4.13 5.32 -21.55
N SER A 52 5.29 4.73 -21.81
CA SER A 52 5.51 3.77 -22.90
C SER A 52 5.23 2.31 -22.52
N TYR A 53 4.80 2.03 -21.29
CA TYR A 53 4.60 0.68 -20.76
C TYR A 53 3.14 0.26 -20.98
N ARG A 54 2.90 -0.60 -21.98
CA ARG A 54 1.58 -1.23 -22.16
C ARG A 54 1.37 -2.29 -21.08
N ILE A 55 0.20 -2.27 -20.45
CA ILE A 55 -0.12 -3.17 -19.33
C ILE A 55 -0.80 -4.42 -19.89
N ASP A 56 -0.29 -5.59 -19.50
CA ASP A 56 -0.95 -6.87 -19.75
C ASP A 56 -1.93 -7.18 -18.61
N TRP A 57 -3.10 -6.52 -18.65
CA TRP A 57 -4.14 -6.70 -17.64
C TRP A 57 -4.60 -8.15 -17.47
N PRO A 58 -4.79 -8.96 -18.53
CA PRO A 58 -5.10 -10.39 -18.38
C PRO A 58 -4.10 -11.14 -17.48
N SER A 59 -2.79 -10.97 -17.72
CA SER A 59 -1.77 -11.62 -16.90
C SER A 59 -1.70 -11.06 -15.48
N VAL A 60 -1.88 -9.75 -15.31
CA VAL A 60 -1.96 -9.11 -13.98
C VAL A 60 -3.15 -9.64 -13.18
N PHE A 61 -4.32 -9.78 -13.81
CA PHE A 61 -5.53 -10.29 -13.14
C PHE A 61 -5.40 -11.76 -12.76
N LYS A 62 -4.79 -12.57 -13.63
CA LYS A 62 -4.47 -13.96 -13.31
C LYS A 62 -3.55 -14.08 -12.09
N ALA A 63 -2.57 -13.17 -11.93
CA ALA A 63 -1.74 -13.10 -10.74
C ALA A 63 -2.48 -12.65 -9.46
N ILE A 64 -3.61 -11.96 -9.59
CA ILE A 64 -4.48 -11.63 -8.43
C ILE A 64 -5.30 -12.85 -8.03
N GLU A 65 -5.84 -13.56 -9.03
CA GLU A 65 -6.65 -14.76 -8.83
C GLU A 65 -5.83 -15.95 -8.32
N ASP A 66 -4.58 -16.07 -8.77
CA ASP A 66 -3.61 -17.05 -8.29
C ASP A 66 -2.31 -16.35 -7.84
N PRO A 67 -2.24 -15.92 -6.57
CA PRO A 67 -1.05 -15.28 -6.01
C PRO A 67 0.19 -16.20 -5.98
N THR A 68 0.04 -17.51 -6.13
CA THR A 68 1.19 -18.43 -6.15
C THR A 68 2.09 -18.21 -7.36
N LEU A 69 1.54 -17.63 -8.44
CA LEU A 69 2.27 -17.21 -9.63
C LEU A 69 3.31 -16.12 -9.34
N LEU A 70 3.18 -15.41 -8.21
CA LEU A 70 4.08 -14.34 -7.78
C LEU A 70 5.17 -14.81 -6.79
N SER A 71 5.38 -16.11 -6.66
CA SER A 71 6.35 -16.66 -5.71
C SER A 71 7.79 -16.23 -6.03
N GLU A 72 8.48 -15.72 -5.01
CA GLU A 72 9.92 -15.41 -5.04
C GLU A 72 10.80 -16.64 -5.34
N LYS A 73 10.29 -17.85 -5.11
CA LYS A 73 11.03 -19.10 -5.31
C LYS A 73 11.04 -19.56 -6.78
N THR A 74 10.17 -19.01 -7.62
CA THR A 74 10.03 -19.42 -9.01
C THR A 74 11.10 -18.74 -9.87
N THR A 75 12.02 -19.53 -10.43
CA THR A 75 13.11 -19.05 -11.29
C THR A 75 13.15 -19.86 -12.60
N PRO A 76 13.03 -19.21 -13.77
CA PRO A 76 12.75 -17.78 -13.98
C PRO A 76 11.33 -17.39 -13.48
N PRO A 77 11.06 -16.10 -13.19
CA PRO A 77 9.72 -15.63 -12.84
C PRO A 77 8.68 -15.99 -13.91
N THR A 78 7.43 -16.18 -13.47
CA THR A 78 6.30 -16.46 -14.37
C THR A 78 6.01 -15.25 -15.27
N PRO A 79 5.36 -15.46 -16.44
CA PRO A 79 4.88 -14.34 -17.27
C PRO A 79 3.98 -13.36 -16.50
N GLU A 80 3.13 -13.87 -15.61
CA GLU A 80 2.23 -13.07 -14.79
C GLU A 80 3.00 -12.23 -13.75
N ALA A 81 4.03 -12.81 -13.12
CA ALA A 81 4.93 -12.06 -12.25
C ALA A 81 5.70 -10.97 -13.00
N LEU A 82 6.14 -11.25 -14.24
CA LEU A 82 6.76 -10.25 -15.10
C LEU A 82 5.77 -9.15 -15.52
N ALA A 83 4.50 -9.48 -15.79
CA ALA A 83 3.47 -8.48 -16.09
C ALA A 83 3.26 -7.51 -14.92
N VAL A 84 3.19 -8.04 -13.69
CA VAL A 84 3.11 -7.21 -12.46
C VAL A 84 4.37 -6.37 -12.27
N ALA A 85 5.56 -6.96 -12.44
CA ALA A 85 6.83 -6.24 -12.35
C ALA A 85 6.94 -5.11 -13.39
N TYR A 86 6.40 -5.32 -14.60
CA TYR A 86 6.40 -4.32 -15.67
C TYR A 86 5.45 -3.15 -15.38
N LEU A 87 4.28 -3.43 -14.80
CA LEU A 87 3.37 -2.41 -14.28
C LEU A 87 4.04 -1.56 -13.19
N ILE A 88 4.69 -2.21 -12.21
CA ILE A 88 5.40 -1.51 -11.13
C ILE A 88 6.54 -0.65 -11.69
N ARG A 89 7.29 -1.16 -12.68
CA ARG A 89 8.34 -0.41 -13.36
C ARG A 89 7.79 0.85 -14.04
N GLY A 90 6.67 0.74 -14.74
CA GLY A 90 5.99 1.88 -15.35
C GLY A 90 5.59 2.93 -14.31
N CYS A 91 4.99 2.49 -13.20
CA CYS A 91 4.62 3.38 -12.09
C CYS A 91 5.84 4.08 -11.48
N GLY A 92 6.95 3.38 -11.28
CA GLY A 92 8.18 3.98 -10.78
C GLY A 92 8.73 5.05 -11.73
N ARG A 93 8.69 4.79 -13.05
CA ARG A 93 9.14 5.77 -14.04
C ARG A 93 8.27 7.04 -14.04
N GLU A 94 6.96 6.89 -14.04
CA GLU A 94 6.02 8.03 -14.02
C GLU A 94 5.98 8.75 -12.67
N ALA A 95 6.33 8.07 -11.58
CA ALA A 95 6.59 8.69 -10.29
C ALA A 95 7.84 9.60 -10.30
N GLY A 96 8.61 9.61 -11.40
CA GLY A 96 9.80 10.44 -11.58
C GLY A 96 11.10 9.75 -11.19
N MET A 97 11.10 8.42 -10.97
CA MET A 97 12.32 7.70 -10.62
C MET A 97 13.27 7.58 -11.82
N THR A 98 14.53 7.87 -11.56
CA THR A 98 15.67 7.74 -12.47
C THR A 98 16.59 6.61 -12.03
N ILE A 99 17.60 6.28 -12.83
CA ILE A 99 18.52 5.18 -12.54
C ILE A 99 19.25 5.36 -11.19
N SER A 100 19.56 6.60 -10.81
CA SER A 100 20.25 6.94 -9.56
C SER A 100 19.36 6.83 -8.32
N ASP A 101 18.05 6.73 -8.50
CA ASP A 101 17.11 6.62 -7.38
C ASP A 101 16.89 5.17 -6.93
N TYR A 102 17.40 4.20 -7.69
CA TYR A 102 17.32 2.79 -7.37
C TYR A 102 18.49 2.35 -6.48
N GLY A 103 18.15 1.70 -5.36
CA GLY A 103 19.13 1.12 -4.44
C GLY A 103 18.80 -0.34 -4.09
N ILE A 104 19.79 -1.01 -3.51
CA ILE A 104 19.66 -2.41 -3.09
C ILE A 104 18.72 -2.57 -1.89
N VAL A 105 18.71 -1.61 -0.98
CA VAL A 105 17.91 -1.66 0.25
C VAL A 105 16.67 -0.78 0.14
N GLU A 106 16.84 0.42 -0.40
CA GLU A 106 15.78 1.41 -0.54
C GLU A 106 15.87 2.04 -1.93
N SER A 107 14.73 2.37 -2.51
CA SER A 107 14.64 3.19 -3.73
C SER A 107 13.74 4.38 -3.47
N SER A 108 14.06 5.51 -4.08
CA SER A 108 13.44 6.80 -3.77
C SER A 108 12.58 7.31 -4.91
N ALA A 109 11.50 8.01 -4.57
CA ALA A 109 10.72 8.79 -5.53
C ALA A 109 10.55 10.22 -4.99
N PRO A 110 10.43 11.23 -5.87
CA PRO A 110 10.05 12.59 -5.51
C PRO A 110 8.81 12.61 -4.60
N SER A 111 8.71 13.64 -3.75
CA SER A 111 7.57 13.77 -2.82
C SER A 111 6.21 13.94 -3.51
N SER A 112 6.20 14.39 -4.77
CA SER A 112 5.04 14.48 -5.65
C SER A 112 4.78 13.20 -6.47
N GLY A 113 5.64 12.19 -6.37
CA GLY A 113 5.64 11.00 -7.21
C GLY A 113 4.42 10.08 -7.08
N ILE A 114 3.48 10.38 -6.17
CA ILE A 114 2.17 9.67 -6.11
C ILE A 114 1.08 10.38 -6.93
N VAL A 115 1.29 11.64 -7.31
CA VAL A 115 0.27 12.48 -7.97
C VAL A 115 0.18 12.19 -9.48
N PHE A 116 1.16 11.51 -10.07
CA PHE A 116 1.21 11.23 -11.51
C PHE A 116 -0.04 10.49 -12.03
N ILE A 117 -0.73 9.73 -11.17
CA ILE A 117 -1.96 9.02 -11.54
C ILE A 117 -3.03 9.96 -12.12
N GLY A 118 -2.96 11.26 -11.81
CA GLY A 118 -3.84 12.27 -12.39
C GLY A 118 -3.71 12.41 -13.90
N TYR A 119 -2.54 12.11 -14.47
CA TYR A 119 -2.35 12.03 -15.92
C TYR A 119 -2.98 10.78 -16.54
N TYR A 120 -3.45 9.85 -15.70
CA TYR A 120 -4.02 8.57 -16.08
C TYR A 120 -5.48 8.42 -15.61
N GLY A 121 -6.24 9.53 -15.67
CA GLY A 121 -7.70 9.54 -15.51
C GLY A 121 -8.21 9.80 -14.09
N TYR A 122 -7.32 9.82 -13.09
CA TYR A 122 -7.67 10.08 -11.70
C TYR A 122 -7.88 11.59 -11.47
N THR A 123 -9.12 12.01 -11.48
CA THR A 123 -9.48 13.44 -11.49
C THR A 123 -9.09 14.14 -10.19
N PHE A 124 -8.59 15.37 -10.31
CA PHE A 124 -8.15 16.19 -9.18
C PHE A 124 -7.15 15.49 -8.24
N ALA A 125 -6.35 14.56 -8.79
CA ALA A 125 -5.29 13.89 -8.04
C ALA A 125 -4.39 14.92 -7.35
N LYS A 126 -4.33 14.85 -6.02
CA LYS A 126 -3.50 15.76 -5.22
C LYS A 126 -3.00 15.08 -3.96
N LYS A 127 -1.80 15.48 -3.56
CA LYS A 127 -1.26 15.13 -2.25
C LYS A 127 -1.67 16.21 -1.24
N ILE A 128 -2.22 15.79 -0.11
CA ILE A 128 -2.65 16.67 0.98
C ILE A 128 -2.38 15.99 2.33
N ASN A 129 -2.31 16.73 3.43
CA ASN A 129 -2.10 16.12 4.73
C ASN A 129 -3.18 15.08 5.07
N PHE A 130 -2.78 14.02 5.75
CA PHE A 130 -3.67 12.94 6.16
C PHE A 130 -4.61 13.39 7.28
N THR A 131 -5.88 13.00 7.19
CA THR A 131 -6.81 12.95 8.33
C THR A 131 -7.67 11.70 8.23
N ALA A 132 -8.28 11.27 9.34
CA ALA A 132 -9.18 10.12 9.35
C ALA A 132 -10.40 10.36 8.44
N GLU A 133 -10.91 11.58 8.37
CA GLU A 133 -12.03 11.99 7.53
C GLU A 133 -11.68 11.90 6.04
N ARG A 134 -10.45 12.26 5.65
CA ARG A 134 -9.98 12.13 4.27
C ARG A 134 -9.82 10.67 3.86
N ALA A 135 -9.28 9.84 4.75
CA ALA A 135 -9.20 8.39 4.53
C ALA A 135 -10.59 7.76 4.42
N TYR A 136 -11.53 8.14 5.30
CA TYR A 136 -12.93 7.72 5.24
C TYR A 136 -13.57 8.14 3.92
N HIS A 137 -13.37 9.38 3.49
CA HIS A 137 -13.90 9.87 2.23
C HIS A 137 -13.41 9.03 1.04
N MET A 138 -12.11 8.75 0.96
CA MET A 138 -11.57 7.92 -0.13
C MET A 138 -12.13 6.50 -0.11
N VAL A 139 -12.01 5.81 1.02
CA VAL A 139 -12.28 4.37 1.08
C VAL A 139 -13.77 4.06 1.21
N VAL A 140 -14.51 4.84 1.99
CA VAL A 140 -15.92 4.55 2.31
C VAL A 140 -16.87 5.37 1.44
N THR A 141 -16.63 6.66 1.27
CA THR A 141 -17.54 7.52 0.48
C THR A 141 -17.34 7.30 -1.02
N CYS A 142 -16.10 7.30 -1.51
CA CYS A 142 -15.81 7.09 -2.94
C CYS A 142 -15.66 5.61 -3.30
N GLY A 143 -15.39 4.72 -2.34
CA GLY A 143 -15.14 3.30 -2.63
C GLY A 143 -13.78 3.04 -3.29
N TYR A 144 -12.82 3.96 -3.15
CA TYR A 144 -11.52 3.88 -3.83
C TYR A 144 -10.36 3.67 -2.84
N PRO A 145 -9.40 2.77 -3.14
CA PRO A 145 -8.16 2.67 -2.39
C PRO A 145 -7.28 3.90 -2.65
N THR A 146 -6.46 4.29 -1.69
CA THR A 146 -5.61 5.47 -1.79
C THR A 146 -4.20 5.24 -1.23
N ILE A 147 -3.25 6.12 -1.55
CA ILE A 147 -1.88 6.07 -1.03
C ILE A 147 -1.77 7.00 0.18
N VAL A 148 -1.14 6.49 1.23
CA VAL A 148 -0.57 7.31 2.29
C VAL A 148 0.94 7.29 2.18
N LYS A 149 1.56 8.44 2.42
CA LYS A 149 3.00 8.59 2.60
C LYS A 149 3.25 9.16 3.98
N ALA A 150 4.28 8.68 4.66
CA ALA A 150 4.69 9.27 5.92
C ALA A 150 6.19 9.09 6.17
N ASP A 151 6.66 9.95 7.06
CA ASP A 151 7.95 9.83 7.69
C ASP A 151 7.78 9.14 9.05
N GLY A 152 8.84 8.50 9.51
CA GLY A 152 8.84 7.78 10.76
C GLY A 152 10.21 7.64 11.38
N LYS A 153 10.24 7.20 12.62
CA LYS A 153 11.48 6.83 13.31
C LYS A 153 11.66 5.32 13.24
N LYS A 154 12.83 4.86 12.77
CA LYS A 154 13.20 3.44 12.87
C LYS A 154 13.33 3.11 14.37
N VAL A 155 12.69 2.03 14.82
CA VAL A 155 12.53 1.75 16.26
C VAL A 155 13.70 0.91 16.79
N LYS A 156 14.23 -0.01 15.97
CA LYS A 156 15.37 -0.87 16.31
C LYS A 156 16.72 -0.26 15.95
N GLU A 157 16.73 0.77 15.12
CA GLU A 157 17.91 1.42 14.56
C GLU A 157 17.76 2.93 14.73
N ASP A 158 18.85 3.65 14.96
CA ASP A 158 18.78 5.10 14.88
C ASP A 158 18.66 5.53 13.41
N GLY A 159 17.65 6.35 13.10
CA GLY A 159 17.40 6.77 11.73
C GLY A 159 15.95 7.14 11.43
N LYS A 160 15.78 7.73 10.25
CA LYS A 160 14.48 8.08 9.67
C LYS A 160 14.04 7.00 8.70
N GLY A 161 12.74 6.72 8.70
CA GLY A 161 12.09 5.91 7.68
C GLY A 161 11.15 6.79 6.86
N HIS A 162 11.11 6.54 5.56
CA HIS A 162 10.16 7.17 4.64
C HIS A 162 9.44 6.04 3.90
N HIS A 163 8.11 6.09 3.87
CA HIS A 163 7.36 5.02 3.22
C HIS A 163 6.06 5.50 2.61
N ALA A 164 5.63 4.81 1.56
CA ALA A 164 4.34 4.98 0.92
C ALA A 164 3.64 3.63 0.84
N TRP A 165 2.35 3.60 1.15
CA TRP A 165 1.56 2.38 1.21
C TRP A 165 0.10 2.65 0.85
N VAL A 166 -0.67 1.58 0.65
CA VAL A 166 -2.08 1.68 0.28
C VAL A 166 -2.96 1.64 1.54
N ILE A 167 -3.99 2.47 1.57
CA ILE A 167 -5.15 2.33 2.47
C ILE A 167 -6.37 1.98 1.61
N ASP A 168 -7.07 0.93 1.99
CA ASP A 168 -8.06 0.26 1.15
C ASP A 168 -9.20 -0.40 1.93
N GLY A 169 -9.31 -0.13 3.23
CA GLY A 169 -10.36 -0.68 4.09
C GLY A 169 -10.61 0.20 5.30
N TRP A 170 -11.83 0.13 5.82
CA TRP A 170 -12.28 0.86 7.01
C TRP A 170 -12.98 -0.10 7.96
N LEU A 171 -12.60 -0.06 9.23
CA LEU A 171 -13.17 -0.93 10.26
C LEU A 171 -13.59 -0.09 11.46
N VAL A 172 -14.86 -0.20 11.83
CA VAL A 172 -15.38 0.29 13.11
C VAL A 172 -15.81 -0.92 13.92
N ARG A 173 -15.33 -1.03 15.15
CA ARG A 173 -15.80 -2.05 16.10
C ARG A 173 -16.12 -1.44 17.44
N THR A 174 -17.14 -1.98 18.10
CA THR A 174 -17.62 -1.52 19.39
C THR A 174 -17.59 -2.65 20.40
N ARG A 175 -17.24 -2.35 21.65
CA ARG A 175 -17.43 -3.27 22.77
C ARG A 175 -18.12 -2.58 23.94
N ASN A 176 -19.04 -3.30 24.59
CA ASN A 176 -19.63 -2.87 25.84
C ASN A 176 -18.62 -3.13 26.97
N MET A 177 -18.44 -2.14 27.83
CA MET A 177 -17.58 -2.21 29.00
C MET A 177 -18.45 -2.44 30.23
N TYR A 178 -18.00 -3.33 31.09
CA TYR A 178 -18.65 -3.65 32.36
C TYR A 178 -17.65 -3.47 33.50
N ALA A 179 -18.09 -2.84 34.58
CA ALA A 179 -17.37 -2.89 35.86
C ALA A 179 -17.77 -4.18 36.58
N ASN A 180 -16.76 -4.92 37.04
CA ASN A 180 -16.95 -6.13 37.85
C ASN A 180 -16.83 -5.74 39.33
N PHE A 181 -17.82 -6.11 40.13
CA PHE A 181 -17.83 -5.86 41.58
C PHE A 181 -17.43 -7.11 42.37
N ILE A 182 -17.04 -6.92 43.63
CA ILE A 182 -16.59 -8.00 44.52
C ILE A 182 -17.70 -9.04 44.77
N ASP A 183 -18.97 -8.64 44.68
CA ASP A 183 -20.13 -9.52 44.81
C ASP A 183 -20.42 -10.36 43.55
N GLY A 184 -19.57 -10.26 42.51
CA GLY A 184 -19.73 -10.96 41.24
C GLY A 184 -20.73 -10.30 40.28
N SER A 185 -21.37 -9.20 40.67
CA SER A 185 -22.24 -8.45 39.77
C SER A 185 -21.44 -7.68 38.71
N GLN A 186 -22.05 -7.49 37.55
CA GLN A 186 -21.52 -6.67 36.47
C GLN A 186 -22.44 -5.49 36.23
N ARG A 187 -21.87 -4.28 36.12
CA ARG A 187 -22.61 -3.08 35.71
C ARG A 187 -22.06 -2.55 34.41
N PHE A 188 -22.95 -2.31 33.43
CA PHE A 188 -22.58 -1.61 32.21
C PHE A 188 -22.07 -0.20 32.54
N VAL A 189 -20.88 0.13 32.03
CA VAL A 189 -20.24 1.44 32.26
C VAL A 189 -20.05 2.25 30.98
N GLY A 190 -20.35 1.68 29.82
CA GLY A 190 -20.33 2.40 28.56
C GLY A 190 -19.95 1.53 27.37
N THR A 191 -19.97 2.14 26.20
CA THR A 191 -19.53 1.51 24.95
C THR A 191 -18.21 2.16 24.52
N GLN A 192 -17.22 1.34 24.21
CA GLN A 192 -15.98 1.79 23.59
C GLN A 192 -16.02 1.50 22.10
N THR A 193 -15.82 2.54 21.29
CA THR A 193 -15.72 2.45 19.83
C THR A 193 -14.27 2.57 19.41
N GLN A 194 -13.85 1.75 18.45
CA GLN A 194 -12.55 1.80 17.82
C GLN A 194 -12.71 1.92 16.31
N THR A 195 -12.00 2.89 15.73
CA THR A 195 -11.95 3.14 14.29
C THR A 195 -10.54 2.83 13.78
N LEU A 196 -10.45 2.02 12.72
CA LEU A 196 -9.21 1.58 12.12
C LEU A 196 -9.27 1.67 10.59
N VAL A 197 -8.10 1.85 9.97
CA VAL A 197 -7.90 1.82 8.52
C VAL A 197 -7.04 0.61 8.15
N HIS A 198 -7.44 -0.12 7.12
CA HIS A 198 -6.62 -1.19 6.59
C HIS A 198 -5.43 -0.59 5.83
N CYS A 199 -4.23 -1.13 6.07
CA CYS A 199 -2.99 -0.70 5.46
C CYS A 199 -2.34 -1.89 4.76
N ASN A 200 -1.99 -1.71 3.49
CA ASN A 200 -1.16 -2.62 2.71
C ASN A 200 0.19 -1.95 2.43
N PHE A 201 1.22 -2.40 3.12
CA PHE A 201 2.55 -1.77 3.14
C PHE A 201 3.41 -2.07 1.91
N GLY A 202 2.94 -2.91 0.99
CA GLY A 202 3.72 -3.29 -0.20
C GLY A 202 4.93 -4.15 0.15
N TRP A 203 4.79 -5.02 1.16
CA TRP A 203 5.83 -5.93 1.66
C TRP A 203 5.37 -7.39 1.68
N ASN A 204 4.66 -7.84 0.64
CA ASN A 204 4.17 -9.22 0.52
C ASN A 204 3.28 -9.63 1.72
N GLY A 205 2.43 -8.72 2.21
CA GLY A 205 1.59 -8.94 3.39
C GLY A 205 2.28 -8.71 4.75
N THR A 206 3.60 -8.49 4.78
CA THR A 206 4.29 -8.17 6.03
C THR A 206 3.78 -6.85 6.61
N ALA A 207 3.36 -6.90 7.88
CA ALA A 207 2.77 -5.78 8.62
C ALA A 207 1.45 -5.23 8.06
N ASP A 208 0.83 -5.88 7.07
CA ASP A 208 -0.50 -5.48 6.61
C ASP A 208 -1.53 -5.64 7.73
N GLY A 209 -2.62 -4.88 7.68
CA GLY A 209 -3.73 -5.01 8.62
C GLY A 209 -4.32 -3.66 9.04
N TYR A 210 -5.10 -3.68 10.11
CA TYR A 210 -5.87 -2.51 10.56
C TYR A 210 -5.14 -1.69 11.62
N TYR A 211 -4.90 -0.41 11.31
CA TYR A 211 -4.17 0.54 12.15
C TYR A 211 -5.05 1.70 12.58
N PHE A 212 -4.68 2.37 13.68
CA PHE A 212 -5.30 3.64 14.03
C PHE A 212 -4.92 4.70 12.98
N PRO A 213 -5.90 5.47 12.45
CA PRO A 213 -5.61 6.54 11.50
C PRO A 213 -4.58 7.53 12.07
N GLY A 214 -3.49 7.77 11.34
CA GLY A 214 -2.41 8.67 11.75
C GLY A 214 -1.37 8.06 12.70
N GLN A 215 -1.51 6.77 13.07
CA GLN A 215 -0.57 6.06 13.94
C GLN A 215 -0.18 4.72 13.30
N PHE A 216 0.75 4.77 12.36
CA PHE A 216 1.12 3.61 11.54
C PHE A 216 2.41 2.97 12.06
N ASN A 217 2.29 2.25 13.17
CA ASN A 217 3.43 1.63 13.84
C ASN A 217 3.67 0.19 13.35
N THR A 218 4.49 0.05 12.30
CA THR A 218 4.82 -1.26 11.72
C THR A 218 5.68 -2.14 12.63
N PHE A 219 6.39 -1.57 13.61
CA PHE A 219 7.17 -2.31 14.59
C PHE A 219 6.30 -3.03 15.63
N ILE A 220 5.22 -2.38 16.09
CA ILE A 220 4.22 -3.03 16.94
C ILE A 220 3.31 -3.95 16.11
N GLY A 221 3.00 -3.55 14.88
CA GLY A 221 2.09 -4.26 14.00
C GLY A 221 0.65 -3.75 14.10
N PRO A 222 -0.28 -4.34 13.34
CA PRO A 222 -1.66 -3.89 13.26
C PRO A 222 -2.44 -4.15 14.56
N SER A 223 -3.46 -3.32 14.83
CA SER A 223 -4.40 -3.47 15.94
C SER A 223 -5.46 -4.56 15.71
N ALA A 224 -5.71 -4.91 14.45
CA ALA A 224 -6.44 -6.11 14.05
C ALA A 224 -5.81 -6.66 12.76
N ARG A 225 -5.64 -7.98 12.72
CA ARG A 225 -4.97 -8.69 11.61
C ARG A 225 -6.00 -9.22 10.63
N GLU A 226 -5.56 -9.40 9.38
CA GLU A 226 -6.29 -10.22 8.42
C GLU A 226 -6.17 -11.72 8.82
N PRO A 227 -7.10 -12.59 8.39
CA PRO A 227 -7.05 -14.01 8.72
C PRO A 227 -5.74 -14.72 8.32
N ASP A 228 -5.16 -14.33 7.17
CA ASP A 228 -3.95 -14.95 6.60
C ASP A 228 -2.68 -14.12 6.86
N ASP A 229 -2.70 -13.25 7.88
CA ASP A 229 -1.57 -12.38 8.21
C ASP A 229 -0.34 -13.21 8.63
N PRO A 230 0.83 -13.03 7.99
CA PRO A 230 2.05 -13.79 8.28
C PRO A 230 2.66 -13.46 9.66
N THR A 231 2.04 -12.57 10.44
CA THR A 231 2.45 -12.03 11.75
C THR A 231 3.75 -11.22 11.74
N LEU A 232 4.38 -11.10 10.57
CA LEU A 232 5.60 -10.34 10.33
C LEU A 232 5.37 -8.84 10.56
N ARG A 233 6.44 -8.15 10.94
CA ARG A 233 6.42 -6.74 11.34
C ARG A 233 7.50 -5.96 10.61
N GLY A 234 7.25 -4.66 10.43
CA GLY A 234 8.24 -3.71 9.96
C GLY A 234 9.14 -3.23 11.10
N GLY A 235 9.87 -2.14 10.85
CA GLY A 235 10.84 -1.58 11.79
C GLY A 235 10.54 -0.15 12.24
N THR A 236 9.45 0.46 11.78
CA THR A 236 9.30 1.92 11.81
C THR A 236 7.94 2.33 12.37
N ASN A 237 7.93 3.40 13.18
CA ASN A 237 6.71 4.10 13.55
C ASN A 237 6.51 5.29 12.61
N TYR A 238 5.59 5.15 11.65
CA TYR A 238 5.25 6.18 10.68
C TYR A 238 4.14 7.08 11.22
N ASN A 239 4.52 8.16 11.89
CA ASN A 239 3.60 9.07 12.57
C ASN A 239 3.91 10.55 12.32
N ASN A 240 4.81 10.86 11.38
CA ASN A 240 5.23 12.22 11.05
C ASN A 240 4.99 12.52 9.57
N ASN A 241 4.74 13.80 9.24
CA ASN A 241 4.58 14.29 7.86
C ASN A 241 3.67 13.40 7.00
N ILE A 242 2.52 13.02 7.57
CA ILE A 242 1.60 12.08 6.94
C ILE A 242 0.78 12.81 5.88
N ASP A 243 0.92 12.37 4.64
CA ASP A 243 0.19 12.84 3.48
C ASP A 243 -0.67 11.71 2.90
N ILE A 244 -1.80 12.06 2.32
CA ILE A 244 -2.72 11.17 1.61
C ILE A 244 -2.90 11.67 0.17
N LEU A 245 -3.01 10.73 -0.76
CA LEU A 245 -3.45 11.00 -2.11
C LEU A 245 -4.97 11.14 -2.12
N MET A 246 -5.49 12.20 -2.72
CA MET A 246 -6.92 12.37 -2.92
C MET A 246 -7.18 12.48 -4.41
N TYR A 247 -8.27 11.88 -4.87
CA TYR A 247 -8.82 12.03 -6.21
C TYR A 247 -10.33 11.84 -6.13
N ASN A 248 -11.08 12.47 -7.04
CA ASN A 248 -12.53 12.50 -6.94
C ASN A 248 -13.19 11.33 -7.66
N ASP A 249 -12.66 10.97 -8.83
CA ASP A 249 -13.24 9.99 -9.75
C ASP A 249 -12.16 9.50 -10.73
N ILE A 250 -12.45 8.43 -11.47
CA ILE A 250 -11.56 7.84 -12.48
C ILE A 250 -12.29 7.84 -13.83
N LEU A 251 -11.82 8.66 -14.75
CA LEU A 251 -12.41 8.76 -16.08
C LEU A 251 -12.09 7.50 -16.92
N PRO A 252 -13.02 7.05 -17.78
CA PRO A 252 -12.69 6.12 -18.85
C PRO A 252 -11.64 6.77 -19.77
N LEU A 253 -10.55 6.03 -20.05
CA LEU A 253 -9.46 6.46 -20.93
C LEU A 253 -9.42 5.63 -22.20
#